data_AF-A0A2E6ZLF5-F1
#
_entry.id   AF-A0A2E6ZLF5-F1
#
_cell.length_a   1.000
_cell.length_b   1.000
_cell.length_c   1.000
_cell.angle_alpha   90.00
_cell.angle_beta   90.00
_cell.angle_gamma   90.00
#
_symmetry.space_group_name_H-M   'P 1'
#
loop_
_entity.id
_entity.type
_entity.pdbx_description
1 polymer ?
#
loop_
_entity_poly.entity_id
_entity_poly.type
_entity_poly.pdbx_seq_one_letter_code
_entity_poly.pdbx_strand_id
1 'polypeptide(L)'
;MSITIESLISESHQTATAKGWWDDPNRNVGELLALIHSEVSEALEVYRVKGKDSLNENWLGDKGKPEGFTVELADVIIRIADFCGEFGLDLEESLTAKLAYNRTRPYRHGDKKA
;
A
#
# COMPACT_ATOMS: atom_id res chain seq x y z
N MET A 1 7.47 17.43 -8.07
CA MET A 1 8.23 16.19 -8.41
C MET A 1 7.22 15.05 -8.49
N SER A 2 7.39 14.12 -9.42
CA SER A 2 6.56 12.92 -9.53
C SER A 2 7.19 11.78 -8.73
N ILE A 3 6.38 11.01 -8.01
CA ILE A 3 6.83 9.80 -7.29
C ILE A 3 7.06 8.67 -8.30
N THR A 4 8.20 7.99 -8.24
CA THR A 4 8.47 6.75 -8.98
C THR A 4 8.36 5.53 -8.05
N ILE A 5 8.30 4.32 -8.59
CA ILE A 5 8.30 3.09 -7.76
C ILE A 5 9.61 2.99 -6.97
N GLU A 6 10.74 3.27 -7.63
CA GLU A 6 12.05 3.33 -6.98
C GLU A 6 12.09 4.35 -5.83
N SER A 7 11.65 5.59 -6.06
CA SER A 7 11.68 6.63 -5.01
C SER A 7 10.73 6.29 -3.87
N LEU A 8 9.57 5.71 -4.17
CA LEU A 8 8.59 5.27 -3.18
C LEU A 8 9.16 4.18 -2.26
N ILE A 9 9.79 3.14 -2.82
CA ILE A 9 10.43 2.07 -2.04
C ILE A 9 11.54 2.65 -1.16
N SER A 10 12.41 3.45 -1.77
CA SER A 10 13.55 4.05 -1.07
C SER A 10 13.10 4.95 0.09
N GLU A 11 12.15 5.87 -0.14
CA GLU A 11 11.66 6.79 0.88
C GLU A 11 10.89 6.07 2.00
N SER A 12 10.04 5.10 1.64
CA SER A 12 9.24 4.34 2.61
C SER A 12 10.15 3.53 3.53
N HIS A 13 11.09 2.78 2.94
CA HIS A 13 11.99 1.93 3.70
C HIS A 13 12.98 2.73 4.56
N GLN A 14 13.60 3.77 4.02
CA GLN A 14 14.49 4.64 4.80
C GLN A 14 13.76 5.28 5.99
N THR A 15 12.51 5.72 5.78
CA THR A 15 11.69 6.29 6.87
C THR A 15 11.38 5.25 7.94
N ALA A 16 11.06 4.02 7.54
CA ALA A 16 10.77 2.93 8.47
C ALA A 16 12.00 2.56 9.31
N THR A 17 13.15 2.39 8.65
CA THR A 17 14.44 2.10 9.30
C THR A 17 14.86 3.22 10.24
N ALA A 18 14.76 4.49 9.82
CA ALA A 18 15.09 5.64 10.67
C ALA A 18 14.20 5.75 11.92
N LYS A 19 13.00 5.15 11.90
CA LYS A 19 12.08 5.08 13.04
C LYS A 19 12.24 3.80 13.87
N GLY A 20 13.22 2.95 13.56
CA GLY A 20 13.51 1.72 14.31
C GLY A 20 12.55 0.57 14.05
N TRP A 21 11.72 0.64 12.98
CA TRP A 21 10.77 -0.44 12.69
C TRP A 21 11.46 -1.74 12.26
N TRP A 22 12.73 -1.70 11.88
CA TRP A 22 13.53 -2.86 11.46
C TRP A 22 14.64 -3.21 12.46
N ASP A 23 14.59 -2.67 13.68
CA ASP A 23 15.59 -2.96 14.72
C ASP A 23 15.51 -4.40 15.24
N ASP A 24 14.34 -5.04 15.15
CA ASP A 24 14.19 -6.48 15.41
C ASP A 24 14.45 -7.28 14.13
N PRO A 25 15.55 -8.06 14.05
CA PRO A 25 15.86 -8.86 12.87
C PRO A 25 14.94 -10.08 12.70
N ASN A 26 14.04 -10.37 13.65
CA ASN A 26 13.18 -11.55 13.65
C ASN A 26 11.73 -11.26 13.23
N ARG A 27 11.43 -10.07 12.70
CA ARG A 27 10.07 -9.71 12.28
C ARG A 27 9.51 -10.75 11.31
N ASN A 28 8.30 -11.23 11.60
CA ASN A 28 7.68 -12.30 10.86
C ASN A 28 7.00 -11.77 9.58
N VAL A 29 7.27 -12.40 8.43
CA VAL A 29 6.64 -12.03 7.15
C VAL A 29 5.11 -12.06 7.20
N GLY A 30 4.51 -13.04 7.89
CA GLY A 30 3.06 -13.13 8.05
C GLY A 30 2.47 -11.96 8.84
N GLU A 31 3.16 -11.50 9.89
CA GLU A 31 2.75 -10.31 10.66
C GLU A 31 2.90 -9.04 9.83
N LEU A 32 3.97 -8.92 9.04
CA LEU A 32 4.16 -7.80 8.10
C LEU A 32 3.05 -7.74 7.04
N LEU A 33 2.66 -8.89 6.49
CA LEU A 33 1.51 -8.98 5.59
C LEU A 33 0.21 -8.58 6.29
N ALA A 34 0.00 -9.01 7.54
CA ALA A 34 -1.16 -8.63 8.32
C ALA A 34 -1.26 -7.10 8.55
N LEU A 35 -0.12 -6.41 8.69
CA LEU A 35 -0.09 -4.94 8.74
C LEU A 35 -0.51 -4.29 7.41
N ILE A 36 -0.13 -4.86 6.27
CA ILE A 36 -0.66 -4.39 4.96
C ILE A 36 -2.17 -4.60 4.90
N HIS A 37 -2.67 -5.73 5.39
CA HIS A 37 -4.10 -6.02 5.45
C HIS A 37 -4.88 -5.08 6.38
N SER A 38 -4.26 -4.59 7.46
CA SER A 38 -4.94 -3.64 8.36
C SER A 38 -5.20 -2.31 7.66
N GLU A 39 -4.27 -1.79 6.86
CA GLU A 39 -4.49 -0.52 6.13
C GLU A 39 -5.64 -0.63 5.11
N VAL A 40 -5.80 -1.80 4.45
CA VAL A 40 -6.97 -2.07 3.59
C VAL A 40 -8.28 -2.07 4.41
N SER A 41 -8.21 -2.54 5.65
CA SER A 41 -9.35 -2.56 6.56
C SER A 41 -9.69 -1.16 7.08
N GLU A 42 -8.70 -0.31 7.33
CA GLU A 42 -8.90 1.12 7.66
C GLU A 42 -9.62 1.86 6.52
N ALA A 43 -9.24 1.61 5.26
CA ALA A 43 -9.98 2.13 4.11
C ALA A 43 -11.46 1.68 4.12
N LEU A 44 -11.73 0.41 4.42
CA LEU A 44 -13.09 -0.10 4.53
C LEU A 44 -13.88 0.55 5.68
N GLU A 45 -13.24 0.83 6.81
CA GLU A 45 -13.84 1.53 7.94
C GLU A 45 -14.26 2.95 7.56
N VAL A 46 -13.39 3.69 6.89
CA VAL A 46 -13.73 5.02 6.36
C VAL A 46 -14.95 4.93 5.42
N TYR A 47 -14.95 3.99 4.49
CA TYR A 47 -16.07 3.79 3.56
C TYR A 47 -17.38 3.47 4.29
N ARG A 48 -17.35 2.63 5.32
CA ARG A 48 -18.56 2.28 6.11
C ARG A 48 -19.19 3.48 6.79
N VAL A 49 -18.38 4.44 7.22
CA VAL A 49 -18.86 5.65 7.92
C VAL A 49 -19.28 6.74 6.93
N LYS A 50 -18.50 6.93 5.85
CA LYS A 50 -18.62 8.09 4.96
C LYS A 50 -19.35 7.80 3.65
N GLY A 51 -19.47 6.54 3.27
CA GLY A 51 -20.11 6.11 2.02
C GLY A 51 -19.30 6.40 0.76
N LYS A 52 -19.87 6.01 -0.39
CA LYS A 52 -19.22 6.07 -1.71
C LYS A 52 -18.91 7.47 -2.20
N ASP A 53 -19.72 8.46 -1.83
CA ASP A 53 -19.56 9.82 -2.33
C ASP A 53 -18.35 10.53 -1.71
N SER A 54 -17.81 9.98 -0.62
CA SER A 54 -16.73 10.57 0.18
C SER A 54 -15.36 9.93 -0.08
N LEU A 55 -15.20 9.08 -1.12
CA LEU A 55 -13.94 8.35 -1.37
C LEU A 55 -12.74 9.27 -1.65
N ASN A 56 -12.99 10.49 -2.15
CA ASN A 56 -11.97 11.49 -2.45
C ASN A 56 -11.83 12.54 -1.33
N GLU A 57 -12.62 12.45 -0.25
CA GLU A 57 -12.50 13.37 0.87
C GLU A 57 -11.30 12.98 1.73
N ASN A 58 -10.39 13.92 1.92
CA ASN A 58 -9.28 13.82 2.86
C ASN A 58 -9.41 14.93 3.90
N TRP A 59 -9.09 14.62 5.15
CA TRP A 59 -9.09 15.59 6.25
C TRP A 59 -7.84 15.41 7.11
N LEU A 60 -7.65 16.34 8.05
CA LEU A 60 -6.62 16.22 9.08
C LEU A 60 -7.29 15.73 10.36
N GLY A 61 -6.88 14.57 10.83
CA GLY A 61 -7.27 14.00 12.11
C GLY A 61 -6.40 14.51 13.25
N ASP A 62 -6.31 13.70 14.30
CA ASP A 62 -5.56 14.05 15.50
C ASP A 62 -4.08 14.35 15.18
N LYS A 63 -3.57 15.43 15.78
CA LYS A 63 -2.19 15.92 15.58
C LYS A 63 -1.83 16.23 14.12
N GLY A 64 -2.82 16.42 13.25
CA GLY A 64 -2.61 16.72 11.85
C GLY A 64 -2.26 15.51 10.98
N LYS A 65 -2.56 14.28 11.43
CA LYS A 65 -2.45 13.08 10.58
C LYS A 65 -3.42 13.23 9.39
N PRO A 66 -2.97 13.07 8.13
CA PRO A 66 -3.91 12.97 7.02
C PRO A 66 -4.73 11.69 7.17
N GLU A 67 -6.04 11.79 6.93
CA GLU A 67 -7.00 10.68 7.00
C GLU A 67 -7.95 10.77 5.81
N GLY A 68 -8.49 9.62 5.40
CA GLY A 68 -9.42 9.52 4.29
C GLY A 68 -9.29 8.20 3.57
N PHE A 69 -10.32 7.80 2.82
CA PHE A 69 -10.34 6.49 2.15
C PHE A 69 -9.12 6.33 1.23
N THR A 70 -8.81 7.36 0.44
CA THR A 70 -7.67 7.35 -0.48
C THR A 70 -6.33 7.46 0.27
N VAL A 71 -6.31 8.08 1.45
CA VAL A 71 -5.11 8.13 2.31
C VAL A 71 -4.76 6.74 2.83
N GLU A 72 -5.74 5.96 3.31
CA GLU A 72 -5.46 4.60 3.78
C GLU A 72 -5.03 3.67 2.64
N LEU A 73 -5.57 3.84 1.42
CA LEU A 73 -5.04 3.14 0.24
C LEU A 73 -3.60 3.54 -0.10
N ALA A 74 -3.21 4.79 0.14
CA ALA A 74 -1.83 5.22 0.00
C ALA A 74 -0.94 4.55 1.07
N ASP A 75 -1.44 4.37 2.30
CA ASP A 75 -0.68 3.69 3.35
C ASP A 75 -0.46 2.21 3.03
N VAL A 76 -1.44 1.52 2.41
CA VAL A 76 -1.24 0.16 1.83
C VAL A 76 -0.04 0.13 0.89
N ILE A 77 0.06 1.11 -0.02
CA ILE A 77 1.14 1.21 -0.99
C ILE A 77 2.48 1.46 -0.30
N ILE A 78 2.51 2.35 0.71
CA ILE A 78 3.71 2.65 1.51
C ILE A 78 4.19 1.40 2.27
N ARG A 79 3.28 0.63 2.88
CA ARG A 79 3.61 -0.63 3.57
C ARG A 79 4.20 -1.67 2.62
N ILE A 80 3.63 -1.82 1.43
CA ILE A 80 4.17 -2.71 0.38
C ILE A 80 5.56 -2.23 -0.05
N ALA A 81 5.73 -0.92 -0.24
CA ALA A 81 7.01 -0.34 -0.67
C ALA A 81 8.11 -0.53 0.38
N ASP A 82 7.84 -0.28 1.65
CA ASP A 82 8.75 -0.56 2.77
C ASP A 82 9.11 -2.05 2.83
N PHE A 83 8.10 -2.94 2.74
CA PHE A 83 8.31 -4.39 2.69
C PHE A 83 9.24 -4.80 1.53
N CYS A 84 9.02 -4.24 0.33
CA CYS A 84 9.90 -4.50 -0.81
C CYS A 84 11.32 -3.97 -0.56
N GLY A 85 11.46 -2.82 0.08
CA GLY A 85 12.77 -2.23 0.42
C GLY A 85 13.57 -3.10 1.39
N GLU A 86 12.94 -3.58 2.46
CA GLU A 86 13.56 -4.47 3.45
C GLU A 86 14.08 -5.76 2.80
N PHE A 87 13.25 -6.41 1.98
CA PHE A 87 13.58 -7.71 1.39
C PHE A 87 14.31 -7.60 0.04
N GLY A 88 14.62 -6.39 -0.44
CA GLY A 88 15.28 -6.17 -1.73
C GLY A 88 14.49 -6.71 -2.93
N LEU A 89 13.16 -6.58 -2.91
CA LEU A 89 12.28 -7.12 -3.95
C LEU A 89 12.10 -6.15 -5.11
N ASP A 90 12.24 -6.66 -6.35
CA ASP A 90 12.00 -5.87 -7.56
C ASP A 90 10.48 -5.79 -7.88
N LEU A 91 9.84 -4.79 -7.27
CA LEU A 91 8.43 -4.51 -7.48
C LEU A 91 8.16 -3.92 -8.88
N GLU A 92 9.08 -3.11 -9.42
CA GLU A 92 8.89 -2.43 -10.70
C GLU A 92 8.91 -3.41 -11.88
N GLU A 93 9.86 -4.34 -11.90
CA GLU A 93 9.91 -5.42 -12.89
C GLU A 93 8.64 -6.28 -12.80
N SER A 94 8.28 -6.70 -11.58
CA SER A 94 7.11 -7.53 -11.31
C SER A 94 5.81 -6.86 -11.77
N LEU A 95 5.63 -5.57 -11.46
CA LEU A 95 4.47 -4.78 -11.90
C LEU A 95 4.43 -4.64 -13.41
N THR A 96 5.56 -4.30 -14.04
CA THR A 96 5.66 -4.10 -15.49
C THR A 96 5.29 -5.37 -16.26
N ALA A 97 5.91 -6.50 -15.88
CA ALA A 97 5.62 -7.80 -16.47
C ALA A 97 4.15 -8.19 -16.26
N LYS A 98 3.61 -7.99 -15.05
CA LYS A 98 2.23 -8.37 -14.73
C LYS A 98 1.21 -7.51 -15.48
N LEU A 99 1.44 -6.21 -15.61
CA LEU A 99 0.58 -5.30 -16.38
C LEU A 99 0.60 -5.66 -17.87
N ALA A 100 1.76 -5.97 -18.44
CA ALA A 100 1.87 -6.42 -19.83
C ALA A 100 1.06 -7.69 -20.06
N TYR A 101 1.20 -8.70 -19.19
CA TYR A 101 0.41 -9.93 -19.26
C TYR A 101 -1.10 -9.69 -19.04
N ASN A 102 -1.49 -8.85 -18.08
CA ASN A 102 -2.91 -8.57 -17.83
C ASN A 102 -3.61 -7.94 -19.04
N ARG A 103 -2.90 -7.16 -19.86
CA ARG A 103 -3.43 -6.59 -21.12
C ARG A 103 -3.73 -7.67 -22.17
N THR A 104 -3.08 -8.83 -22.11
CA THR A 104 -3.35 -9.94 -23.03
C THR A 104 -4.55 -10.78 -22.60
N ARG A 105 -5.13 -10.52 -21.41
CA ARG A 105 -6.27 -11.31 -20.91
C ARG A 105 -7.56 -10.96 -21.68
N PRO A 106 -8.40 -11.96 -21.99
CA PRO A 106 -9.72 -11.69 -22.53
C PRO A 106 -10.59 -10.99 -21.49
N TYR A 107 -11.66 -10.35 -21.98
CA TYR A 107 -12.64 -9.67 -21.12
C TYR A 107 -13.17 -10.61 -20.03
N ARG A 108 -13.09 -10.16 -18.76
CA ARG A 108 -13.53 -10.92 -17.57
C ARG A 108 -12.96 -12.34 -17.46
N HIS A 109 -11.68 -12.52 -17.82
CA HIS A 109 -10.99 -13.79 -17.63
C HIS A 109 -11.14 -14.32 -16.18
N GLY A 110 -11.79 -15.46 -16.03
CA GLY A 110 -11.96 -16.18 -14.76
C GLY A 110 -13.31 -16.01 -14.05
N ASP A 111 -14.29 -15.29 -14.63
CA ASP A 111 -15.69 -15.19 -14.17
C ASP A 111 -15.90 -14.88 -12.67
N LYS A 112 -14.89 -14.31 -12.01
CA LYS A 112 -15.01 -13.88 -10.60
C LYS A 112 -15.88 -12.63 -10.55
N LYS A 113 -17.06 -12.75 -9.94
CA LYS A 113 -17.84 -11.60 -9.48
C LYS A 113 -17.21 -11.15 -8.16
N ALA A 114 -16.75 -9.91 -8.13
CA ALA A 114 -16.31 -9.27 -6.89
C ALA A 114 -17.43 -9.32 -5.85
#